data_AF-A0A2B5QBZ2-F1
#
_entry.id   AF-A0A2B5QBZ2-F1
#
_cell.length_a   1.000
_cell.length_b   1.000
_cell.length_c   1.000
_cell.angle_alpha   90.00
_cell.angle_beta   90.00
_cell.angle_gamma   90.00
#
_symmetry.space_group_name_H-M   'P 1'
#
loop_
_entity.id
_entity.type
_entity.pdbx_description
1 polymer ?
#
loop_
_entity_poly.entity_id
_entity_poly.type
_entity_poly.pdbx_seq_one_letter_code
_entity_poly.pdbx_strand_id
1 'polypeptide(L)' 'MKQLKEMGIRQSMSRRGSCLDNAPMESFFGHMKDELDYKCYKTYVYLKIHMFFNSSVRK' A
#
# COMPACT_ATOMS: atom_id res chain seq x y z
N MET A 1 -12.06 -13.53 -8.67
CA MET A 1 -12.91 -14.58 -8.05
C MET A 1 -12.35 -15.99 -8.22
N LYS A 2 -11.96 -16.42 -9.44
CA LYS A 2 -11.47 -17.77 -9.69
C LYS A 2 -10.14 -18.09 -8.97
N GLN A 3 -9.15 -17.20 -9.09
CA GLN A 3 -7.83 -17.35 -8.44
C GLN A 3 -7.90 -17.46 -6.91
N LEU A 4 -8.75 -16.65 -6.26
CA LEU A 4 -8.91 -16.70 -4.81
C LEU A 4 -9.55 -18.01 -4.33
N LYS A 5 -10.49 -18.56 -5.12
CA LYS A 5 -11.07 -19.88 -4.85
C LYS A 5 -10.05 -21.00 -5.05
N GLU A 6 -9.23 -20.93 -6.10
CA GLU A 6 -8.14 -21.88 -6.38
C GLU A 6 -7.08 -21.88 -5.25
N MET A 7 -6.84 -20.73 -4.63
CA MET A 7 -5.94 -20.59 -3.47
C MET A 7 -6.60 -20.91 -2.12
N GLY A 8 -7.88 -21.29 -2.09
CA GLY A 8 -8.61 -21.55 -0.84
C GLY A 8 -8.85 -20.30 0.03
N ILE A 9 -8.69 -19.10 -0.53
CA ILE A 9 -8.82 -17.84 0.21
C ILE A 9 -10.30 -17.42 0.23
N ARG A 10 -10.87 -17.35 1.44
CA ARG A 10 -12.23 -16.84 1.64
C ARG A 10 -12.25 -15.33 1.47
N GLN A 11 -12.91 -14.84 0.43
CA GLN A 11 -13.15 -13.42 0.23
C GLN A 11 -14.13 -12.90 1.29
N SER A 12 -13.71 -11.88 2.04
CA SER A 12 -14.59 -11.06 2.87
C SER A 12 -14.79 -9.73 2.16
N MET A 13 -16.02 -9.47 1.70
CA MET A 13 -16.35 -8.20 1.07
C MET A 13 -17.07 -7.33 2.10
N SER A 14 -16.61 -6.10 2.28
CA SER A 14 -17.31 -5.12 3.10
C SER A 14 -18.65 -4.75 2.47
N ARG A 15 -19.64 -4.38 3.30
CA ARG A 15 -20.90 -3.81 2.78
C ARG A 15 -20.59 -2.46 2.11
N ARG A 16 -21.27 -2.14 1.00
CA ARG A 16 -21.12 -0.82 0.35
C ARG A 16 -21.34 0.29 1.38
N GLY A 17 -20.38 1.19 1.52
CA GLY A 17 -20.42 2.29 2.49
C GLY A 17 -19.78 2.00 3.85
N SER A 18 -19.24 0.80 4.10
CA SER A 18 -18.43 0.52 5.30
C SER A 18 -17.00 1.02 5.09
N CYS A 19 -16.63 2.10 5.78
CA CYS A 19 -15.28 2.66 5.74
C CYS A 19 -14.27 1.88 6.59
N LEU A 20 -14.71 1.03 7.53
CA LEU A 20 -13.83 0.38 8.50
C LEU A 20 -12.78 -0.54 7.85
N ASP A 21 -13.14 -1.20 6.75
CA ASP A 21 -12.23 -2.09 6.02
C ASP A 21 -11.23 -1.30 5.15
N ASN A 22 -11.59 -0.08 4.73
CA ASN A 22 -10.76 0.74 3.82
C ASN A 22 -9.95 1.83 4.55
N ALA A 23 -10.47 2.35 5.67
CA ALA A 23 -9.87 3.41 6.47
C ALA A 23 -8.39 3.15 6.84
N PRO A 24 -7.98 1.95 7.31
CA PRO A 24 -6.57 1.71 7.60
C PRO A 24 -5.71 1.74 6.33
N MET A 25 -6.23 1.26 5.20
CA MET A 25 -5.53 1.30 3.92
C MET A 25 -5.40 2.74 3.39
N GLU A 26 -6.47 3.53 3.48
CA GLU A 26 -6.50 4.94 3.08
C GLU A 26 -5.53 5.77 3.93
N SER A 27 -5.56 5.59 5.25
CA SER A 27 -4.65 6.28 6.17
C SER A 27 -3.18 5.94 5.86
N PHE A 28 -2.86 4.65 5.70
CA PHE A 28 -1.51 4.21 5.34
C PHE A 28 -1.03 4.84 4.03
N PHE A 29 -1.83 4.77 2.96
CA PHE A 29 -1.44 5.31 1.66
C PHE A 29 -1.49 6.84 1.60
N GLY A 30 -2.24 7.50 2.47
CA GLY A 30 -2.18 8.94 2.67
C GLY A 30 -0.82 9.34 3.21
N HIS A 31 -0.43 8.79 4.36
CA HIS A 31 0.86 9.06 4.98
C HIS A 31 2.03 8.69 4.06
N MET A 32 1.95 7.56 3.37
CA MET A 32 2.99 7.15 2.42
C MET A 32 3.19 8.18 1.28
N LYS A 33 2.11 8.81 0.80
CA LYS A 33 2.21 9.84 -0.26
C LYS A 33 2.74 11.17 0.26
N ASP A 34 2.45 11.52 1.51
CA ASP A 34 2.95 12.73 2.15
C ASP A 34 4.44 12.61 2.48
N GLU A 35 4.89 11.43 2.92
CA GLU A 35 6.29 11.19 3.30
C GLU A 35 7.20 10.86 2.10
N LEU A 36 6.66 10.30 1.02
CA LEU A 36 7.43 9.99 -0.18
C LEU A 36 7.29 11.12 -1.20
N ASP A 37 8.40 11.80 -1.52
CA ASP A 37 8.46 12.66 -2.70
C ASP A 37 8.62 11.82 -3.98
N TYR A 38 7.64 10.95 -4.24
CA TYR A 38 7.68 10.00 -5.35
C TYR A 38 7.71 10.70 -6.72
N LYS A 39 7.32 11.98 -6.79
CA LYS A 39 7.31 12.80 -8.02
C LYS A 39 8.71 13.19 -8.47
N CYS A 40 9.68 13.23 -7.56
CA CYS A 40 11.08 13.51 -7.90
C CYS A 40 11.82 12.31 -8.53
N TYR A 41 11.23 11.12 -8.53
CA TYR A 41 11.84 9.92 -9.11
C TYR A 41 11.28 9.60 -10.49
N LYS A 42 12.18 9.57 -11.49
CA LYS A 42 11.82 9.29 -12.88
C LYS A 42 11.52 7.82 -13.15
N THR A 43 12.05 6.91 -12.32
CA THR A 43 11.82 5.47 -12.46
C THR A 43 11.51 4.83 -11.11
N TYR A 44 10.74 3.75 -11.17
CA TYR A 44 10.40 2.96 -9.99
C TYR A 44 11.64 2.40 -9.26
N VAL A 45 12.72 2.14 -10.01
CA VAL A 45 13.97 1.62 -9.44
C VAL A 45 14.57 2.63 -8.44
N TYR A 46 14.67 3.91 -8.80
CA TYR A 46 15.22 4.92 -7.90
C TYR A 46 14.34 5.14 -6.67
N LEU A 47 13.02 5.16 -6.85
CA LEU A 47 12.07 5.25 -5.74
C LEU A 47 12.22 4.08 -4.76
N LYS A 48 12.31 2.85 -5.28
CA LYS A 48 12.47 1.64 -4.47
C LYS A 48 13.79 1.63 -3.69
N ILE A 49 14.88 2.06 -4.32
CA ILE A 49 16.18 2.22 -3.68
C ILE A 49 16.09 3.22 -2.53
N HIS A 50 15.49 4.39 -2.77
CA HIS A 50 15.32 5.41 -1.73
C HIS A 50 14.47 4.92 -0.55
N MET A 51 13.36 4.21 -0.82
CA MET A 51 12.52 3.62 0.23
C MET A 51 13.30 2.59 1.08
N PHE A 52 14.16 1.78 0.46
CA PHE A 52 14.97 0.79 1.17
C PHE A 52 16.03 1.46 2.08
N PHE A 53 16.70 2.51 1.59
CA PHE A 53 17.67 3.26 2.38
C PHE A 53 17.03 4.04 3.53
N ASN A 54 15.90 4.72 3.29
CA ASN A 54 15.20 5.48 4.35
C ASN A 54 14.70 4.58 5.48
N SER A 55 14.27 3.36 5.15
CA SER A 55 13.79 2.39 6.16
C SER A 55 14.92 1.85 7.06
N SER A 56 16.17 1.85 6.60
CA SER A 56 17.34 1.45 7.41
C SER A 56 17.86 2.56 8.31
N VAL A 57 17.58 3.83 8.00
CA VAL A 57 18.03 5.01 8.80
C VAL A 57 17.05 5.34 9.93
N ARG A 58 15.79 4.90 9.85
CA ARG A 58 14.77 5.10 10.90
C ARG A 58 14.71 3.98 11.95
N LYS A 59 15.71 3.08 12.00
CA LYS A 59 15.87 2.11 13.09
C LYS A 59 16.81 2.64 14.15
#